data_AF-G0M9G7-F1
#
_entry.id   AF-G0M9G7-F1
#
_cell.length_a   1.000
_cell.length_b   1.000
_cell.length_c   1.000
_cell.angle_alpha   90.00
_cell.angle_beta   90.00
_cell.angle_gamma   90.00
#
_symmetry.space_group_name_H-M   'P 1'
#
loop_
_entity.id
_entity.type
_entity.pdbx_description
1 polymer ?
#
loop_
_entity_poly.entity_id
_entity_poly.type
_entity_poly.pdbx_seq_one_letter_code
_entity_poly.pdbx_strand_id
1 'polypeptide(L)'
;MAADFDIEGFLNNSLNGTNGYYSDGNLELLRDFVETVRRWMLGIAVSCFGMLLIWLVLTPKYLSINRMNLTSWGQIPEFPIINHARYIIKVYFSTVVILNAIIISISAYMMYHFNVVAIILMILCIIPLFVLIIFTYIVTLFGHVYQVMIAIELWKSSKAEIAAGPMTDVQIAQEHTNKRRQIRNLYLLFIARDFLLRPILAFIQISQSTSAAQLVKNVESAINLTIVIMMIFNIIIQILVPFSLIMSFMKPSAGSPNPLQRLISAQAKVITAFQLAALVSCAVVFFMKFMTIQFLPYMFQMSGFALPLIIQITTLLICKGDAKEGEYKV
;
A
#
# COMPACT_ATOMS: atom_id res chain seq x y z
N MET A 1 7.09 -0.81 -44.38
CA MET A 1 8.26 0.05 -44.60
C MET A 1 8.37 1.02 -43.44
N ALA A 2 8.95 0.56 -42.32
CA ALA A 2 9.37 1.44 -41.25
C ALA A 2 10.84 1.75 -41.51
N ALA A 3 11.19 3.03 -41.58
CA ALA A 3 12.58 3.45 -41.68
C ALA A 3 13.29 3.03 -40.39
N ASP A 4 14.30 2.15 -40.52
CA ASP A 4 15.31 1.95 -39.49
C ASP A 4 16.02 3.28 -39.30
N PHE A 5 15.60 4.02 -38.29
CA PHE A 5 16.30 5.21 -37.84
C PHE A 5 17.57 4.71 -37.15
N ASP A 6 18.70 4.78 -37.85
CA ASP A 6 20.02 4.36 -37.37
C ASP A 6 20.54 5.33 -36.29
N ILE A 7 20.02 5.13 -35.08
CA ILE A 7 20.37 5.92 -33.89
C ILE A 7 21.79 5.60 -33.43
N GLU A 8 22.31 4.40 -33.71
CA GLU A 8 23.71 4.07 -33.46
C GLU A 8 24.63 4.94 -34.33
N GLY A 9 24.29 5.14 -35.60
CA GLY A 9 24.97 6.08 -36.48
C GLY A 9 24.87 7.55 -36.01
N PHE A 10 23.71 7.97 -35.49
CA PHE A 10 23.51 9.34 -34.99
C PHE A 10 24.28 9.62 -33.69
N LEU A 11 24.28 8.68 -32.75
CA LEU A 11 25.03 8.80 -31.49
C LEU A 11 26.54 8.73 -31.71
N ASN A 12 27.02 7.85 -32.60
CA ASN A 12 28.45 7.76 -32.94
C ASN A 12 28.96 9.03 -33.63
N ASN A 13 28.17 9.64 -34.52
CA ASN A 13 28.56 10.88 -35.18
C ASN A 13 28.52 12.11 -34.26
N SER A 14 27.66 12.12 -33.24
CA SER A 14 27.63 13.19 -32.22
C SER A 14 28.78 13.10 -31.21
N LEU A 15 29.36 11.92 -30.99
CA LEU A 15 30.40 11.68 -29.98
C LEU A 15 31.83 11.69 -30.54
N ASN A 16 32.01 11.42 -31.83
CA ASN A 16 33.32 11.45 -32.50
C ASN A 16 33.96 12.85 -32.60
N GLY A 17 33.27 13.92 -32.20
CA GLY A 17 33.80 15.28 -32.13
C GLY A 17 34.60 15.61 -30.85
N THR A 18 34.60 14.74 -29.84
CA THR A 18 35.24 15.01 -28.53
C THR A 18 35.91 13.78 -27.94
N ASN A 19 37.25 13.75 -27.99
CA ASN A 19 38.19 12.89 -27.25
C ASN A 19 37.68 11.50 -26.82
N GLY A 20 37.94 10.49 -27.66
CA GLY A 20 37.47 9.10 -27.55
C GLY A 20 37.94 8.25 -26.35
N TYR A 21 38.55 8.83 -25.31
CA TYR A 21 38.89 8.09 -24.06
C TYR A 21 37.85 8.25 -22.95
N TYR A 22 37.01 9.29 -22.99
CA TYR A 22 35.92 9.50 -22.02
C TYR A 22 34.56 8.95 -22.50
N SER A 23 34.45 8.55 -23.77
CA SER A 23 33.21 8.05 -24.37
C SER A 23 32.90 6.61 -23.98
N ASP A 24 33.91 5.72 -24.02
CA ASP A 24 33.70 4.28 -23.83
C ASP A 24 33.29 3.91 -22.39
N GLY A 25 33.91 4.51 -21.38
CA GLY A 25 33.56 4.25 -19.97
C GLY A 25 32.15 4.71 -19.59
N ASN A 26 31.65 5.79 -20.20
CA ASN A 26 30.29 6.27 -19.97
C ASN A 26 29.24 5.39 -20.67
N LEU A 27 29.58 4.83 -21.84
CA LEU A 27 28.71 3.89 -22.56
C LEU A 27 28.59 2.54 -21.84
N GLU A 28 29.70 2.01 -21.29
CA GLU A 28 29.68 0.80 -20.47
C GLU A 28 28.83 0.98 -19.21
N LEU A 29 29.01 2.10 -18.49
CA LEU A 29 28.22 2.40 -17.29
C LEU A 29 26.72 2.55 -17.60
N LEU A 30 26.38 3.19 -18.72
CA LEU A 30 25.00 3.32 -19.18
C LEU A 30 24.40 1.95 -19.53
N ARG A 31 25.16 1.08 -20.19
CA ARG A 31 24.73 -0.28 -20.56
C ARG A 31 24.46 -1.13 -19.32
N ASP A 32 25.37 -1.12 -18.34
CA ASP A 32 25.23 -1.85 -17.08
C ASP A 32 24.04 -1.35 -16.27
N PHE A 33 23.82 -0.03 -16.27
CA PHE A 33 22.64 0.58 -15.65
C PHE A 33 21.34 0.12 -16.33
N VAL A 34 21.25 0.18 -17.67
CA VAL A 34 20.06 -0.24 -18.43
C VAL A 34 19.77 -1.72 -18.20
N GLU A 35 20.79 -2.57 -18.19
CA GLU A 35 20.64 -4.01 -17.94
C GLU A 35 20.18 -4.29 -16.51
N THR A 36 20.69 -3.55 -15.54
CA THR A 36 20.23 -3.62 -14.14
C THR A 36 18.76 -3.22 -14.03
N VAL A 37 18.37 -2.09 -14.62
CA VAL A 37 16.97 -1.61 -14.63
C VAL A 37 16.06 -2.63 -15.31
N ARG A 38 16.49 -3.24 -16.41
CA ARG A 38 15.73 -4.28 -17.12
C ARG A 38 15.42 -5.48 -16.22
N ARG A 39 16.41 -5.97 -15.46
CA ARG A 39 16.20 -7.09 -14.52
C ARG A 39 15.21 -6.73 -13.41
N TRP A 40 15.32 -5.53 -12.84
CA TRP A 40 14.37 -5.04 -11.85
C TRP A 40 12.95 -4.92 -12.42
N MET A 41 12.82 -4.36 -13.62
CA MET A 41 11.54 -4.23 -14.32
C MET A 41 10.88 -5.58 -14.57
N LEU A 42 11.65 -6.60 -14.97
CA LEU A 42 11.14 -7.95 -15.15
C LEU A 42 10.63 -8.55 -13.82
N GLY A 43 11.41 -8.42 -12.74
CA GLY A 43 10.99 -8.88 -11.41
C GLY A 43 9.71 -8.19 -10.91
N ILE A 44 9.62 -6.88 -11.10
CA ILE A 44 8.44 -6.08 -10.76
C ILE A 44 7.23 -6.50 -11.62
N ALA A 45 7.44 -6.74 -12.92
CA ALA A 45 6.39 -7.21 -13.83
C ALA A 45 5.82 -8.56 -13.37
N VAL A 46 6.68 -9.54 -13.10
CA VAL A 46 6.27 -10.86 -12.60
C VAL A 46 5.48 -10.73 -11.31
N SER A 47 5.94 -9.89 -10.37
CA SER A 47 5.23 -9.64 -9.11
C SER A 47 3.84 -9.02 -9.33
N CYS A 48 3.73 -8.03 -10.23
CA CYS A 48 2.46 -7.38 -10.54
C CYS A 48 1.48 -8.31 -11.24
N PHE A 49 1.96 -9.18 -12.14
CA PHE A 49 1.14 -10.23 -12.74
C PHE A 49 0.69 -11.26 -11.71
N GLY A 50 1.57 -11.68 -10.79
CA GLY A 50 1.19 -12.55 -9.68
C GLY A 50 0.09 -11.94 -8.82
N MET A 51 0.22 -10.65 -8.48
CA MET A 51 -0.81 -9.90 -7.76
C MET A 51 -2.13 -9.80 -8.54
N LEU A 52 -2.07 -9.56 -9.85
CA LEU A 52 -3.25 -9.55 -10.72
C LEU A 52 -3.97 -10.91 -10.71
N LEU A 53 -3.23 -12.01 -10.85
CA LEU A 53 -3.80 -13.36 -10.82
C LEU A 53 -4.47 -13.67 -9.47
N ILE A 54 -3.79 -13.34 -8.37
CA ILE A 54 -4.36 -13.48 -7.02
C ILE A 54 -5.64 -12.65 -6.90
N TRP A 55 -5.61 -11.38 -7.32
CA TRP A 55 -6.77 -10.48 -7.27
C TRP A 55 -7.95 -11.00 -8.12
N LEU A 56 -7.69 -11.52 -9.33
CA LEU A 56 -8.72 -12.10 -10.22
C LEU A 56 -9.40 -13.32 -9.58
N VAL A 57 -8.66 -14.15 -8.85
CA VAL A 57 -9.21 -15.34 -8.17
C VAL A 57 -10.01 -14.95 -6.92
N LEU A 58 -9.53 -13.97 -6.14
CA LEU A 58 -10.12 -13.60 -4.85
C LEU A 58 -11.33 -12.68 -4.99
N THR A 59 -11.26 -11.67 -5.86
CA THR A 59 -12.23 -10.58 -5.91
C THR A 59 -13.66 -11.02 -6.20
N PRO A 60 -13.94 -11.88 -7.21
CA PRO A 60 -15.31 -12.31 -7.49
C PRO A 60 -15.95 -13.01 -6.28
N LYS A 61 -15.20 -13.91 -5.63
CA LYS A 61 -15.67 -14.65 -4.45
C LYS A 61 -15.89 -13.71 -3.26
N TYR A 62 -14.94 -12.81 -3.00
CA TYR A 62 -15.05 -11.80 -1.95
C TYR A 62 -16.29 -10.91 -2.13
N LEU A 63 -16.53 -10.43 -3.36
CA LEU A 63 -17.70 -9.60 -3.67
C LEU A 63 -19.01 -10.38 -3.53
N SER A 64 -19.03 -11.67 -3.90
CA SER A 64 -20.19 -12.54 -3.72
C SER A 64 -20.56 -12.70 -2.24
N ILE A 65 -19.59 -13.01 -1.37
CA ILE A 65 -19.81 -13.17 0.08
C ILE A 65 -20.35 -11.87 0.69
N ASN A 66 -19.76 -10.73 0.33
CA ASN A 66 -20.24 -9.43 0.80
C ASN A 66 -21.65 -9.09 0.32
N ARG A 67 -22.05 -9.56 -0.87
CA ARG A 67 -23.41 -9.36 -1.38
C ARG A 67 -24.41 -10.22 -0.63
N MET A 68 -24.08 -11.49 -0.37
CA MET A 68 -24.94 -12.43 0.35
C MET A 68 -25.19 -11.99 1.80
N ASN A 69 -24.17 -11.43 2.46
CA ASN A 69 -24.27 -11.00 3.85
C ASN A 69 -24.62 -9.52 4.04
N LEU A 70 -24.98 -8.79 2.97
CA LEU A 70 -25.14 -7.34 3.04
C LEU A 70 -26.23 -6.92 4.04
N THR A 71 -27.35 -7.63 4.06
CA THR A 71 -28.50 -7.34 4.92
C THR A 71 -28.22 -7.70 6.37
N SER A 72 -27.68 -8.90 6.62
CA SER A 72 -27.33 -9.37 7.97
C SER A 72 -26.22 -8.53 8.59
N TRP A 73 -25.16 -8.23 7.84
CA TRP A 73 -24.09 -7.38 8.32
C TRP A 73 -24.54 -5.94 8.50
N GLY A 74 -25.49 -5.46 7.71
CA GLY A 74 -26.05 -4.11 7.84
C GLY A 74 -26.66 -3.79 9.21
N GLN A 75 -26.99 -4.80 10.01
CA GLN A 75 -27.54 -4.65 11.36
C GLN A 75 -26.45 -4.62 12.45
N ILE A 76 -25.18 -4.76 12.08
CA ILE A 76 -24.07 -4.90 13.02
C ILE A 76 -23.28 -3.57 13.06
N PRO A 77 -22.86 -3.08 14.24
CA PRO A 77 -22.21 -1.77 14.35
C PRO A 77 -20.86 -1.69 13.60
N GLU A 78 -20.15 -2.80 13.37
CA GLU A 78 -18.89 -2.84 12.61
C GLU A 78 -19.04 -2.71 11.09
N PHE A 79 -20.28 -2.78 10.56
CA PHE A 79 -20.55 -2.77 9.13
C PHE A 79 -19.92 -1.63 8.31
N PRO A 80 -19.91 -0.36 8.77
CA PRO A 80 -19.33 0.72 7.99
C PRO A 80 -17.85 0.51 7.63
N ILE A 81 -17.09 -0.18 8.50
CA ILE A 81 -15.66 -0.46 8.28
C ILE A 81 -15.50 -1.46 7.13
N ILE A 82 -16.27 -2.56 7.17
CA ILE A 82 -16.23 -3.62 6.15
C ILE A 82 -16.80 -3.13 4.82
N ASN A 83 -17.89 -2.36 4.84
CA ASN A 83 -18.49 -1.79 3.63
C ASN A 83 -17.56 -0.76 2.97
N HIS A 84 -16.85 0.05 3.77
CA HIS A 84 -15.82 0.96 3.26
C HIS A 84 -14.67 0.20 2.61
N ALA A 85 -14.15 -0.85 3.27
CA ALA A 85 -13.13 -1.72 2.67
C ALA A 85 -13.59 -2.35 1.35
N ARG A 86 -14.84 -2.85 1.29
CA ARG A 86 -15.43 -3.40 0.06
C ARG A 86 -15.41 -2.38 -1.07
N TYR A 87 -15.80 -1.13 -0.79
CA TYR A 87 -15.80 -0.06 -1.78
C TYR A 87 -14.39 0.25 -2.28
N ILE A 88 -13.42 0.39 -1.38
CA ILE A 88 -12.02 0.68 -1.75
C ILE A 88 -11.41 -0.46 -2.57
N ILE A 89 -11.64 -1.71 -2.17
CA ILE A 89 -11.16 -2.89 -2.88
C ILE A 89 -11.75 -2.95 -4.30
N LYS A 90 -13.07 -2.77 -4.42
CA LYS A 90 -13.78 -2.87 -5.70
C LYS A 90 -13.37 -1.77 -6.69
N VAL A 91 -13.17 -0.54 -6.22
CA VAL A 91 -12.96 0.60 -7.11
C VAL A 91 -11.47 0.93 -7.22
N TYR A 92 -10.84 1.33 -6.13
CA TYR A 92 -9.48 1.89 -6.17
C TYR A 92 -8.42 0.80 -6.28
N PHE A 93 -8.47 -0.24 -5.44
CA PHE A 93 -7.46 -1.30 -5.49
C PHE A 93 -7.49 -2.06 -6.81
N SER A 94 -8.68 -2.37 -7.31
CA SER A 94 -8.87 -3.00 -8.62
C SER A 94 -8.25 -2.17 -9.75
N THR A 95 -8.45 -0.86 -9.71
CA THR A 95 -7.83 0.07 -10.68
C THR A 95 -6.31 0.08 -10.57
N VAL A 96 -5.74 0.12 -9.35
CA VAL A 96 -4.29 0.05 -9.11
C VAL A 96 -3.69 -1.23 -9.68
N VAL A 97 -4.30 -2.39 -9.40
CA VAL A 97 -3.79 -3.69 -9.85
C VAL A 97 -3.80 -3.79 -11.38
N ILE A 98 -4.90 -3.38 -12.02
CA ILE A 98 -5.04 -3.40 -13.49
C ILE A 98 -4.06 -2.42 -14.15
N LEU A 99 -4.02 -1.17 -13.68
CA LEU A 99 -3.12 -0.15 -14.26
C LEU A 99 -1.66 -0.51 -14.05
N ASN A 100 -1.27 -1.04 -12.89
CA ASN A 100 0.10 -1.54 -12.67
C ASN A 100 0.45 -2.63 -13.68
N ALA A 101 -0.42 -3.64 -13.84
CA ALA A 101 -0.17 -4.73 -14.78
C ALA A 101 0.00 -4.19 -16.21
N ILE A 102 -0.84 -3.27 -16.67
CA ILE A 102 -0.76 -2.68 -18.01
C ILE A 102 0.51 -1.84 -18.17
N ILE A 103 0.73 -0.87 -17.29
CA ILE A 103 1.85 0.09 -17.40
C ILE A 103 3.17 -0.65 -17.31
N ILE A 104 3.34 -1.57 -16.36
CA ILE A 104 4.59 -2.28 -16.19
C ILE A 104 4.84 -3.24 -17.35
N SER A 105 3.81 -3.88 -17.91
CA SER A 105 3.97 -4.73 -19.11
C SER A 105 4.41 -3.93 -20.32
N ILE A 106 3.78 -2.78 -20.56
CA ILE A 106 4.17 -1.88 -21.65
C ILE A 106 5.60 -1.40 -21.42
N SER A 107 5.94 -0.92 -20.23
CA SER A 107 7.28 -0.45 -19.93
C SER A 107 8.34 -1.54 -20.05
N ALA A 108 8.06 -2.77 -19.59
CA ALA A 108 8.97 -3.91 -19.74
C ALA A 108 9.17 -4.29 -21.22
N TYR A 109 8.09 -4.34 -22.00
CA TYR A 109 8.16 -4.57 -23.44
C TYR A 109 8.97 -3.48 -24.15
N MET A 110 8.71 -2.22 -23.84
CA MET A 110 9.42 -1.08 -24.45
C MET A 110 10.91 -1.14 -24.13
N MET A 111 11.28 -1.40 -22.88
CA MET A 111 12.68 -1.51 -22.45
C MET A 111 13.41 -2.72 -23.05
N TYR A 112 12.68 -3.79 -23.36
CA TYR A 112 13.25 -4.98 -24.00
C TYR A 112 13.54 -4.73 -25.49
N HIS A 113 12.65 -4.06 -26.21
CA HIS A 113 12.76 -3.89 -27.66
C HIS A 113 13.44 -2.59 -28.11
N PHE A 114 13.33 -1.49 -27.36
CA PHE A 114 13.73 -0.16 -27.84
C PHE A 114 14.88 0.49 -27.06
N ASN A 115 15.49 -0.20 -26.08
CA ASN A 115 16.65 0.27 -25.30
C ASN A 115 16.53 1.75 -24.86
N VAL A 116 17.41 2.64 -25.33
CA VAL A 116 17.42 4.06 -24.95
C VAL A 116 16.20 4.82 -25.51
N VAL A 117 15.68 4.43 -26.68
CA VAL A 117 14.47 5.03 -27.27
C VAL A 117 13.24 4.74 -26.40
N ALA A 118 13.24 3.63 -25.66
CA ALA A 118 12.19 3.31 -24.70
C ALA A 118 12.02 4.41 -23.64
N ILE A 119 13.11 5.08 -23.23
CA ILE A 119 13.06 6.16 -22.22
C ILE A 119 12.26 7.35 -22.75
N ILE A 120 12.43 7.71 -24.02
CA ILE A 120 11.67 8.79 -24.67
C ILE A 120 10.20 8.36 -24.82
N LEU A 121 9.95 7.11 -25.22
CA LEU A 121 8.59 6.58 -25.33
C LEU A 121 7.86 6.50 -23.98
N MET A 122 8.58 6.29 -22.87
CA MET A 122 8.00 6.31 -21.52
C MET A 122 7.47 7.68 -21.11
N ILE A 123 7.84 8.78 -21.78
CA ILE A 123 7.24 10.11 -21.56
C ILE A 123 5.73 10.07 -21.88
N LEU A 124 5.29 9.29 -22.87
CA LEU A 124 3.87 9.13 -23.19
C LEU A 124 3.09 8.40 -22.06
N CYS A 125 3.80 7.68 -21.19
CA CYS A 125 3.23 7.00 -20.03
C CYS A 125 3.07 7.92 -18.80
N ILE A 126 3.44 9.20 -18.86
CA ILE A 126 3.37 10.12 -17.71
C ILE A 126 1.94 10.30 -17.20
N ILE A 127 0.97 10.48 -18.11
CA ILE A 127 -0.44 10.66 -17.72
C ILE A 127 -0.99 9.41 -16.99
N PRO A 128 -0.92 8.18 -17.55
CA PRO A 128 -1.39 7.00 -16.84
C PRO A 128 -0.59 6.71 -15.57
N LEU A 129 0.71 7.04 -15.53
CA LEU A 129 1.52 6.94 -14.33
C LEU A 129 1.03 7.90 -13.23
N PHE A 130 0.66 9.13 -13.58
CA PHE A 130 0.12 10.09 -12.63
C PHE A 130 -1.22 9.62 -12.05
N VAL A 131 -2.11 9.09 -12.90
CA VAL A 131 -3.36 8.46 -12.45
C VAL A 131 -3.06 7.31 -11.50
N LEU A 132 -2.14 6.41 -11.88
CA LEU A 132 -1.73 5.30 -11.04
C LEU A 132 -1.22 5.77 -9.67
N ILE A 133 -0.39 6.82 -9.62
CA ILE A 133 0.13 7.39 -8.36
C ILE A 133 -1.01 7.86 -7.44
N ILE A 134 -2.04 8.53 -7.99
CA ILE A 134 -3.20 8.99 -7.20
C ILE A 134 -3.96 7.79 -6.61
N PHE A 135 -4.28 6.79 -7.43
CA PHE A 135 -5.03 5.62 -6.97
C PHE A 135 -4.22 4.81 -5.93
N THR A 136 -2.92 4.66 -6.18
CA THR A 136 -1.92 4.04 -5.29
C THR A 136 -1.89 4.78 -3.95
N TYR A 137 -1.88 6.10 -3.96
CA TYR A 137 -1.97 6.94 -2.76
C TYR A 137 -3.26 6.70 -1.97
N ILE A 138 -4.41 6.66 -2.63
CA ILE A 138 -5.71 6.40 -1.97
C ILE A 138 -5.73 5.02 -1.31
N VAL A 139 -5.17 3.99 -1.95
CA VAL A 139 -5.07 2.64 -1.38
C VAL A 139 -4.15 2.62 -0.16
N THR A 140 -3.02 3.32 -0.20
CA THR A 140 -2.13 3.46 0.97
C THR A 140 -2.81 4.19 2.13
N LEU A 141 -3.51 5.29 1.84
CA LEU A 141 -4.31 5.99 2.86
C LEU A 141 -5.37 5.09 3.48
N PHE A 142 -6.08 4.32 2.65
CA PHE A 142 -7.01 3.31 3.14
C PHE A 142 -6.31 2.32 4.08
N GLY A 143 -5.10 1.88 3.74
CA GLY A 143 -4.28 1.01 4.59
C GLY A 143 -4.14 1.54 6.02
N HIS A 144 -3.74 2.81 6.15
CA HIS A 144 -3.59 3.47 7.45
C HIS A 144 -4.94 3.65 8.18
N VAL A 145 -5.97 4.14 7.49
CA VAL A 145 -7.31 4.33 8.08
C VAL A 145 -7.87 3.00 8.59
N TYR A 146 -7.73 1.93 7.81
CA TYR A 146 -8.25 0.61 8.15
C TYR A 146 -7.54 0.01 9.37
N GLN A 147 -6.20 0.11 9.42
CA GLN A 147 -5.42 -0.35 10.58
C GLN A 147 -5.83 0.39 11.86
N VAL A 148 -6.01 1.72 11.79
CA VAL A 148 -6.48 2.50 12.96
C VAL A 148 -7.89 2.08 13.37
N MET A 149 -8.81 1.91 12.41
CA MET A 149 -10.19 1.48 12.73
C MET A 149 -10.22 0.09 13.36
N ILE A 150 -9.48 -0.89 12.84
CA ILE A 150 -9.36 -2.23 13.45
C ILE A 150 -8.81 -2.12 14.87
N ALA A 151 -7.75 -1.33 15.06
CA ALA A 151 -7.13 -1.19 16.38
C ALA A 151 -8.09 -0.56 17.40
N ILE A 152 -8.89 0.42 17.00
CA ILE A 152 -9.94 1.04 17.83
C ILE A 152 -11.02 0.00 18.19
N GLU A 153 -11.49 -0.79 17.23
CA GLU A 153 -12.54 -1.79 17.49
C GLU A 153 -12.06 -2.93 18.39
N LEU A 154 -10.82 -3.39 18.22
CA LEU A 154 -10.21 -4.37 19.14
C LEU A 154 -10.06 -3.80 20.54
N TRP A 155 -9.62 -2.54 20.64
CA TRP A 155 -9.49 -1.86 21.93
C TRP A 155 -10.84 -1.68 22.63
N LYS A 156 -11.88 -1.27 21.89
CA LYS A 156 -13.26 -1.20 22.41
C LYS A 156 -13.74 -2.57 22.88
N SER A 157 -13.48 -3.61 22.09
CA SER A 157 -13.85 -4.99 22.44
C SER A 157 -13.17 -5.48 23.73
N SER A 158 -11.92 -5.06 23.98
CA SER A 158 -11.19 -5.36 25.23
C SER A 158 -11.70 -4.60 26.47
N LYS A 159 -12.43 -3.49 26.26
CA LYS A 159 -12.98 -2.62 27.31
C LYS A 159 -14.48 -2.82 27.52
N ALA A 160 -15.17 -3.48 26.60
CA ALA A 160 -16.60 -3.73 26.68
C ALA A 160 -16.89 -4.79 27.76
N GLU A 161 -16.89 -4.34 29.02
CA GLU A 161 -17.59 -4.94 30.14
C GLU A 161 -19.09 -4.91 29.83
N ILE A 162 -19.70 -6.09 29.62
CA ILE A 162 -21.03 -6.57 30.10
C ILE A 162 -22.29 -5.65 29.93
N ALA A 163 -22.20 -4.40 29.46
CA ALA A 163 -23.22 -3.38 29.74
C ALA A 163 -24.21 -3.06 28.61
N ALA A 164 -24.18 -3.75 27.47
CA ALA A 164 -25.19 -3.51 26.44
C ALA A 164 -25.94 -4.81 26.15
N GLY A 165 -27.23 -4.84 26.52
CA GLY A 165 -28.18 -5.76 25.91
C GLY A 165 -28.21 -5.59 24.38
N PRO A 166 -29.10 -6.30 23.67
CA PRO A 166 -29.23 -6.15 22.22
C PRO A 166 -29.38 -4.66 21.88
N MET A 167 -28.42 -4.12 21.11
CA MET A 167 -28.46 -2.73 20.68
C MET A 167 -29.74 -2.49 19.87
N THR A 168 -30.41 -1.38 20.13
CA THR A 168 -31.59 -1.00 19.34
C THR A 168 -31.17 -0.52 17.96
N ASP A 169 -32.08 -0.60 16.98
CA ASP A 169 -31.81 -0.12 15.61
C ASP A 169 -31.34 1.34 15.58
N VAL A 170 -31.86 2.17 16.50
CA VAL A 170 -31.45 3.57 16.65
C VAL A 170 -29.99 3.69 17.11
N GLN A 171 -29.57 2.87 18.07
CA GLN A 171 -28.18 2.83 18.54
C GLN A 171 -27.23 2.33 17.44
N ILE A 172 -27.65 1.32 16.67
CA ILE A 172 -26.88 0.81 15.53
C ILE A 172 -26.70 1.90 14.47
N ALA A 173 -27.77 2.62 14.11
CA ALA A 173 -27.71 3.71 13.14
C ALA A 173 -26.81 4.87 13.62
N GLN A 174 -26.82 5.17 14.91
CA GLN A 174 -25.94 6.17 15.51
C GLN A 174 -24.47 5.74 15.45
N GLU A 175 -24.16 4.50 15.82
CA GLU A 175 -22.82 3.93 15.70
C GLU A 175 -22.34 3.91 14.24
N HIS A 176 -23.23 3.60 13.29
CA HIS A 176 -22.91 3.65 11.86
C HIS A 176 -22.48 5.04 11.42
N THR A 177 -23.22 6.06 11.85
CA THR A 177 -22.92 7.45 11.54
C THR A 177 -21.61 7.89 12.18
N ASN A 178 -21.38 7.47 13.43
CA ASN A 178 -20.17 7.81 14.16
C ASN A 178 -18.92 7.19 13.50
N LYS A 179 -18.99 5.92 13.10
CA LYS A 179 -17.89 5.25 12.38
C LYS A 179 -17.62 5.85 11.01
N ARG A 180 -18.65 6.21 10.23
CA ARG A 180 -18.46 6.93 8.96
C ARG A 180 -17.77 8.27 9.16
N ARG A 181 -18.13 9.00 10.22
CA ARG A 181 -17.47 10.25 10.61
C ARG A 181 -16.01 10.04 11.00
N GLN A 182 -15.73 9.01 11.80
CA GLN A 182 -14.36 8.64 12.19
C GLN A 182 -13.49 8.32 10.96
N ILE A 183 -13.99 7.50 10.03
CA ILE A 183 -13.31 7.18 8.78
C ILE A 183 -12.98 8.47 8.01
N ARG A 184 -13.96 9.37 7.82
CA ARG A 184 -13.75 10.65 7.13
C ARG A 184 -12.71 11.52 7.82
N ASN A 185 -12.77 11.63 9.15
CA ASN A 185 -11.83 12.42 9.94
C ASN A 185 -10.41 11.85 9.86
N LEU A 186 -10.25 10.53 9.86
CA LEU A 186 -8.94 9.88 9.69
C LEU A 186 -8.35 10.14 8.29
N TYR A 187 -9.18 10.10 7.23
CA TYR A 187 -8.72 10.51 5.90
C TYR A 187 -8.24 11.96 5.86
N LEU A 188 -9.04 12.89 6.40
CA LEU A 188 -8.67 14.30 6.47
C LEU A 188 -7.37 14.50 7.27
N LEU A 189 -7.21 13.79 8.39
CA LEU A 189 -5.99 13.84 9.21
C LEU A 189 -4.76 13.36 8.43
N PHE A 190 -4.85 12.23 7.73
CA PHE A 190 -3.71 11.70 6.98
C PHE A 190 -3.39 12.51 5.71
N ILE A 191 -4.41 13.06 5.03
CA ILE A 191 -4.20 14.00 3.92
C ILE A 191 -3.54 15.27 4.45
N ALA A 192 -4.03 15.86 5.56
CA ALA A 192 -3.42 17.02 6.16
C ALA A 192 -1.96 16.74 6.59
N ARG A 193 -1.68 15.57 7.17
CA ARG A 193 -0.32 15.13 7.47
C ARG A 193 0.55 15.13 6.19
N ASP A 194 0.10 14.49 5.11
CA ASP A 194 0.93 14.33 3.91
C ASP A 194 1.14 15.64 3.14
N PHE A 195 0.11 16.48 3.07
CA PHE A 195 0.12 17.71 2.28
C PHE A 195 0.53 18.96 3.06
N LEU A 196 0.45 18.98 4.39
CA LEU A 196 0.93 20.12 5.20
C LEU A 196 2.34 19.88 5.73
N LEU A 197 2.63 18.68 6.25
CA LEU A 197 3.91 18.43 6.93
C LEU A 197 5.09 18.56 5.94
N ARG A 198 4.95 17.99 4.74
CA ARG A 198 6.01 18.02 3.71
C ARG A 198 6.40 19.44 3.29
N PRO A 199 5.47 20.31 2.85
CA PRO A 199 5.84 21.68 2.47
C PRO A 199 6.28 22.52 3.65
N ILE A 200 5.74 22.33 4.86
CA ILE A 200 6.19 23.07 6.05
C ILE A 200 7.65 22.74 6.36
N LEU A 201 8.02 21.45 6.37
CA LEU A 201 9.40 21.03 6.60
C LEU A 201 10.35 21.54 5.51
N ALA A 202 9.92 21.48 4.25
CA ALA A 202 10.66 22.03 3.13
C ALA A 202 10.86 23.55 3.27
N PHE A 203 9.81 24.29 3.65
CA PHE A 203 9.85 25.73 3.81
C PHE A 203 10.80 26.15 4.94
N ILE A 204 10.75 25.48 6.10
CA ILE A 204 11.65 25.77 7.23
C ILE A 204 13.12 25.63 6.79
N GLN A 205 13.45 24.54 6.11
CA GLN A 205 14.82 24.26 5.68
C GLN A 205 15.29 25.21 4.56
N ILE A 206 14.42 25.51 3.59
CA ILE A 206 14.73 26.47 2.52
C ILE A 206 14.97 27.87 3.11
N SER A 207 14.14 28.30 4.07
CA SER A 207 14.25 29.64 4.68
C SER A 207 15.57 29.90 5.40
N GLN A 208 16.28 28.84 5.82
CA GLN A 208 17.57 28.91 6.49
C GLN A 208 18.77 28.94 5.53
N SER A 209 18.52 28.97 4.21
CA SER A 209 19.58 28.90 3.20
C SER A 209 20.06 30.30 2.82
N THR A 210 21.32 30.63 3.10
CA THR A 210 21.92 31.93 2.74
C THR A 210 22.71 31.90 1.43
N SER A 211 22.92 30.71 0.85
CA SER A 211 23.62 30.50 -0.43
C SER A 211 23.01 29.36 -1.24
N ALA A 212 23.28 29.33 -2.55
CA ALA A 212 22.79 28.27 -3.45
C ALA A 212 23.34 26.88 -3.07
N ALA A 213 24.61 26.79 -2.66
CA ALA A 213 25.19 25.52 -2.20
C ALA A 213 24.55 25.02 -0.90
N GLN A 214 24.20 25.93 0.00
CA GLN A 214 23.49 25.61 1.24
C GLN A 214 22.03 25.25 0.97
N LEU A 215 21.38 25.87 -0.02
CA LEU A 215 20.03 25.53 -0.45
C LEU A 215 19.93 24.07 -0.89
N VAL A 216 20.85 23.59 -1.73
CA VAL A 216 20.86 22.19 -2.19
C VAL A 216 20.99 21.23 -0.99
N LYS A 217 21.93 21.49 -0.08
CA LYS A 217 22.12 20.66 1.13
C LYS A 217 20.90 20.70 2.05
N ASN A 218 20.28 21.87 2.22
CA ASN A 218 19.10 22.03 3.06
C ASN A 218 17.87 21.34 2.46
N VAL A 219 17.71 21.35 1.14
CA VAL A 219 16.65 20.61 0.44
C VAL A 219 16.84 19.10 0.63
N GLU A 220 18.05 18.57 0.45
CA GLU A 220 18.35 17.16 0.68
C GLU A 220 18.08 16.76 2.15
N SER A 221 18.53 17.59 3.10
CA SER A 221 18.25 17.40 4.53
C SER A 221 16.75 17.40 4.83
N ALA A 222 15.97 18.33 4.22
CA ALA A 222 14.53 18.40 4.38
C ALA A 222 13.82 17.13 3.88
N ILE A 223 14.26 16.61 2.73
CA ILE A 223 13.74 15.36 2.17
C ILE A 223 14.03 14.20 3.12
N ASN A 224 15.27 14.07 3.59
CA ASN A 224 15.67 13.01 4.52
C ASN A 224 14.90 13.08 5.84
N LEU A 225 14.77 14.26 6.43
CA LEU A 225 13.99 14.47 7.65
C LEU A 225 12.52 14.10 7.45
N THR A 226 11.94 14.51 6.32
CA THR A 226 10.56 14.16 5.96
C THR A 226 10.40 12.64 5.84
N ILE A 227 11.32 11.95 5.19
CA ILE A 227 11.32 10.48 5.08
C ILE A 227 11.34 9.83 6.46
N VAL A 228 12.23 10.29 7.36
CA VAL A 228 12.35 9.75 8.72
C VAL A 228 11.08 9.98 9.53
N ILE A 229 10.51 11.19 9.50
CA ILE A 229 9.26 11.49 10.23
C ILE A 229 8.12 10.63 9.70
N MET A 230 7.97 10.53 8.38
CA MET A 230 6.96 9.67 7.76
C MET A 230 7.15 8.20 8.11
N MET A 231 8.39 7.72 8.21
CA MET A 231 8.71 6.38 8.66
C MET A 231 8.22 6.15 10.09
N ILE A 232 8.49 7.07 11.02
CA ILE A 232 8.04 6.97 12.41
C ILE A 232 6.51 6.89 12.48
N PHE A 233 5.78 7.74 11.76
CA PHE A 233 4.32 7.69 11.70
C PHE A 233 3.82 6.34 11.18
N ASN A 234 4.42 5.82 10.11
CA ASN A 234 4.02 4.54 9.54
C ASN A 234 4.29 3.39 10.52
N ILE A 235 5.42 3.40 11.23
CA ILE A 235 5.74 2.40 12.26
C ILE A 235 4.71 2.47 13.40
N ILE A 236 4.36 3.66 13.89
CA ILE A 236 3.34 3.83 14.94
C ILE A 236 2.00 3.22 14.50
N ILE A 237 1.55 3.51 13.28
CA ILE A 237 0.29 2.97 12.74
C ILE A 237 0.36 1.45 12.62
N GLN A 238 1.50 0.90 12.18
CA GLN A 238 1.67 -0.54 12.04
C GLN A 238 1.66 -1.28 13.37
N ILE A 239 2.32 -0.75 14.40
CA ILE A 239 2.37 -1.33 15.75
C ILE A 239 1.01 -1.27 16.44
N LEU A 240 0.16 -0.33 16.05
CA LEU A 240 -1.15 -0.11 16.67
C LEU A 240 -2.04 -1.37 16.62
N VAL A 241 -2.05 -2.11 15.51
CA VAL A 241 -2.86 -3.34 15.37
C VAL A 241 -2.34 -4.49 16.25
N PRO A 242 -1.05 -4.90 16.18
CA PRO A 242 -0.47 -5.87 17.12
C PRO A 242 -0.68 -5.49 18.59
N PHE A 243 -0.49 -4.21 18.92
CA PHE A 243 -0.67 -3.73 20.29
C PHE A 243 -2.12 -3.89 20.76
N SER A 244 -3.10 -3.43 19.97
CA SER A 244 -4.53 -3.62 20.28
C SER A 244 -4.93 -5.09 20.35
N LEU A 245 -4.34 -5.94 19.52
CA LEU A 245 -4.58 -7.38 19.54
C LEU A 245 -4.07 -8.03 20.84
N ILE A 246 -2.85 -7.70 21.27
CA ILE A 246 -2.28 -8.17 22.56
C ILE A 246 -3.19 -7.75 23.72
N MET A 247 -3.60 -6.48 23.73
CA MET A 247 -4.51 -5.95 24.76
C MET A 247 -5.86 -6.67 24.77
N SER A 248 -6.38 -7.05 23.60
CA SER A 248 -7.62 -7.84 23.50
C SER A 248 -7.48 -9.27 24.04
N PHE A 249 -6.28 -9.86 24.00
CA PHE A 249 -6.03 -11.18 24.61
C PHE A 249 -5.82 -11.09 26.13
N MET A 250 -5.25 -10.00 26.62
CA MET A 250 -5.06 -9.80 28.06
C MET A 250 -6.37 -9.57 28.81
N LYS A 251 -7.40 -9.07 28.13
CA LYS A 251 -8.75 -8.86 28.67
C LYS A 251 -9.76 -9.52 27.75
N PRO A 252 -9.90 -10.85 27.81
CA PRO A 252 -10.85 -11.55 26.98
C PRO A 252 -12.26 -11.02 27.27
N SER A 253 -12.97 -10.63 26.21
CA SER A 253 -14.37 -10.24 26.32
C SER A 253 -15.18 -11.42 26.87
N ALA A 254 -16.08 -11.16 27.81
CA ALA A 254 -16.93 -12.18 28.43
C ALA A 254 -18.04 -12.69 27.48
N GLY A 255 -18.24 -12.05 26.32
CA GLY A 255 -19.29 -12.38 25.36
C GLY A 255 -18.79 -13.11 24.11
N SER A 256 -19.66 -13.88 23.46
CA SER A 256 -19.38 -14.44 22.14
C SER A 256 -19.27 -13.32 21.11
N PRO A 257 -18.14 -13.19 20.38
CA PRO A 257 -17.98 -12.12 19.41
C PRO A 257 -18.97 -12.28 18.25
N ASN A 258 -19.55 -11.16 17.80
CA ASN A 258 -20.42 -11.14 16.63
C ASN A 258 -19.61 -11.51 15.35
N PRO A 259 -20.25 -11.89 14.22
CA PRO A 259 -19.52 -12.39 13.05
C PRO A 259 -18.56 -11.36 12.44
N LEU A 260 -18.87 -10.06 12.50
CA LEU A 260 -17.95 -9.01 12.03
C LEU A 260 -16.78 -8.77 12.98
N GLN A 261 -16.98 -8.90 14.30
CA GLN A 261 -15.91 -8.86 15.28
C GLN A 261 -14.98 -10.06 15.15
N ARG A 262 -15.51 -11.26 14.92
CA ARG A 262 -14.71 -12.45 14.57
C ARG A 262 -13.86 -12.19 13.32
N LEU A 263 -14.47 -11.62 12.28
CA LEU A 263 -13.77 -11.27 11.05
C LEU A 263 -12.67 -10.22 11.28
N ILE A 264 -12.94 -9.15 12.03
CA ILE A 264 -11.97 -8.10 12.36
C ILE A 264 -10.81 -8.66 13.21
N SER A 265 -11.11 -9.52 14.18
CA SER A 265 -10.08 -10.19 14.98
C SER A 265 -9.21 -11.12 14.13
N ALA A 266 -9.81 -11.90 13.22
CA ALA A 266 -9.06 -12.74 12.30
C ALA A 266 -8.18 -11.91 11.34
N GLN A 267 -8.71 -10.81 10.81
CA GLN A 267 -7.95 -9.85 10.01
C GLN A 267 -6.78 -9.28 10.78
N ALA A 268 -6.99 -8.85 12.03
CA ALA A 268 -5.93 -8.32 12.86
C ALA A 268 -4.81 -9.34 13.10
N LYS A 269 -5.15 -10.61 13.39
CA LYS A 269 -4.16 -11.69 13.54
C LYS A 269 -3.31 -11.86 12.28
N VAL A 270 -3.93 -11.90 11.11
CA VAL A 270 -3.21 -12.05 9.83
C VAL A 270 -2.38 -10.81 9.50
N ILE A 271 -2.91 -9.60 9.76
CA ILE A 271 -2.17 -8.33 9.60
C ILE A 271 -0.93 -8.33 10.50
N THR A 272 -1.07 -8.67 11.78
CA THR A 272 0.04 -8.75 12.74
C THR A 272 1.07 -9.79 12.31
N ALA A 273 0.64 -10.98 11.91
CA ALA A 273 1.55 -12.02 11.41
C ALA A 273 2.31 -11.56 10.17
N PHE A 274 1.64 -10.91 9.22
CA PHE A 274 2.25 -10.36 8.01
C PHE A 274 3.25 -9.24 8.34
N GLN A 275 2.91 -8.31 9.24
CA GLN A 275 3.80 -7.22 9.66
C GLN A 275 5.04 -7.75 10.39
N LEU A 276 4.90 -8.75 11.26
CA LEU A 276 6.02 -9.39 11.94
C LEU A 276 6.93 -10.13 10.95
N ALA A 277 6.34 -10.87 10.00
CA ALA A 277 7.11 -11.55 8.95
C ALA A 277 7.87 -10.53 8.07
N ALA A 278 7.24 -9.40 7.72
CA ALA A 278 7.88 -8.32 6.99
C ALA A 278 9.03 -7.70 7.79
N LEU A 279 8.83 -7.43 9.09
CA LEU A 279 9.86 -6.90 9.97
C LEU A 279 11.07 -7.84 10.09
N VAL A 280 10.83 -9.14 10.29
CA VAL A 280 11.88 -10.16 10.36
C VAL A 280 12.62 -10.26 9.03
N SER A 281 11.90 -10.25 7.91
CA SER A 281 12.51 -10.27 6.57
C SER A 281 13.41 -9.06 6.35
N CYS A 282 12.94 -7.86 6.73
CA CYS A 282 13.74 -6.64 6.68
C CYS A 282 15.00 -6.73 7.54
N ALA A 283 14.88 -7.24 8.77
CA ALA A 283 16.02 -7.41 9.66
C ALA A 283 17.07 -8.36 9.06
N VAL A 284 16.65 -9.50 8.51
CA VAL A 284 17.56 -10.46 7.86
C VAL A 284 18.28 -9.84 6.66
N VAL A 285 17.55 -9.17 5.77
CA VAL A 285 18.14 -8.51 4.58
C VAL A 285 19.10 -7.39 4.99
N PHE A 286 18.77 -6.64 6.04
CA PHE A 286 19.65 -5.62 6.62
C PHE A 286 20.94 -6.22 7.19
N PHE A 287 20.85 -7.27 8.01
CA PHE A 287 22.04 -7.93 8.58
C PHE A 287 22.94 -8.59 7.53
N MET A 288 22.35 -9.06 6.43
CA MET A 288 23.08 -9.58 5.28
C MET A 288 23.73 -8.48 4.40
N LYS A 289 23.61 -7.19 4.79
CA LYS A 289 24.13 -6.02 4.06
C LYS A 289 23.59 -5.88 2.63
N PHE A 290 22.48 -6.54 2.29
CA PHE A 290 21.83 -6.39 0.99
C PHE A 290 21.00 -5.11 0.88
N MET A 291 20.73 -4.43 1.99
CA MET A 291 19.86 -3.25 2.03
C MET A 291 20.39 -2.20 3.00
N THR A 292 20.37 -0.93 2.57
CA THR A 292 20.70 0.21 3.44
C THR A 292 19.50 0.63 4.28
N ILE A 293 19.73 1.32 5.39
CA ILE A 293 18.67 1.88 6.26
C ILE A 293 17.66 2.73 5.46
N GLN A 294 18.12 3.36 4.38
CA GLN A 294 17.29 4.20 3.51
C GLN A 294 16.17 3.44 2.80
N PHE A 295 16.27 2.12 2.64
CA PHE A 295 15.23 1.30 2.00
C PHE A 295 14.12 0.85 2.97
N LEU A 296 14.39 0.89 4.27
CA LEU A 296 13.47 0.44 5.31
C LEU A 296 12.07 1.12 5.26
N PRO A 297 11.96 2.45 5.01
CA PRO A 297 10.66 3.12 4.89
C PRO A 297 9.79 2.55 3.77
N TYR A 298 10.39 2.16 2.64
CA TYR A 298 9.65 1.66 1.47
C TYR A 298 9.07 0.28 1.75
N MET A 299 9.81 -0.59 2.44
CA MET A 299 9.33 -1.92 2.84
C MET A 299 8.11 -1.82 3.76
N PHE A 300 8.11 -0.86 4.68
CA PHE A 300 6.95 -0.62 5.54
C PHE A 300 5.74 -0.14 4.74
N GLN A 301 5.92 0.68 3.70
CA GLN A 301 4.83 1.13 2.84
C GLN A 301 4.19 -0.02 2.03
N MET A 302 4.97 -1.05 1.65
CA MET A 302 4.45 -2.22 0.94
C MET A 302 3.37 -2.97 1.73
N SER A 303 3.40 -2.92 3.06
CA SER A 303 2.36 -3.54 3.89
C SER A 303 0.97 -2.91 3.69
N GLY A 304 0.90 -1.63 3.36
CA GLY A 304 -0.35 -0.95 3.02
C GLY A 304 -0.97 -1.47 1.73
N PHE A 305 -0.15 -1.83 0.74
CA PHE A 305 -0.60 -2.43 -0.53
C PHE A 305 -1.08 -3.87 -0.39
N ALA A 306 -0.52 -4.63 0.54
CA ALA A 306 -0.94 -6.00 0.80
C ALA A 306 -2.28 -6.07 1.55
N LEU A 307 -2.69 -4.99 2.24
CA LEU A 307 -3.85 -4.99 3.12
C LEU A 307 -5.18 -5.33 2.41
N PRO A 308 -5.51 -4.77 1.24
CA PRO A 308 -6.67 -5.21 0.45
C PRO A 308 -6.72 -6.73 0.21
N LEU A 309 -5.59 -7.36 -0.13
CA LEU A 309 -5.52 -8.80 -0.33
C LEU A 309 -5.71 -9.57 0.97
N ILE A 310 -5.11 -9.11 2.07
CA ILE A 310 -5.29 -9.71 3.40
C ILE A 310 -6.78 -9.70 3.78
N ILE A 311 -7.47 -8.57 3.57
CA ILE A 311 -8.92 -8.44 3.82
C ILE A 311 -9.70 -9.46 2.97
N GLN A 312 -9.40 -9.57 1.68
CA GLN A 312 -10.08 -10.53 0.80
C GLN A 312 -9.89 -11.98 1.25
N ILE A 313 -8.63 -12.39 1.50
CA ILE A 313 -8.28 -13.76 1.91
C ILE A 313 -8.94 -14.11 3.24
N THR A 314 -8.83 -13.23 4.23
CA THR A 314 -9.40 -13.47 5.58
C THR A 314 -10.92 -13.55 5.55
N THR A 315 -11.60 -12.67 4.82
CA THR A 315 -13.05 -12.77 4.63
C THR A 315 -13.47 -14.09 3.99
N LEU A 316 -12.73 -14.54 2.98
CA LEU A 316 -13.01 -15.83 2.32
C LEU A 316 -12.82 -17.02 3.26
N LEU A 317 -11.76 -17.03 4.06
CA LEU A 317 -11.46 -18.13 4.99
C LEU A 317 -12.50 -18.22 6.12
N ILE A 318 -12.83 -17.10 6.75
CA ILE A 318 -13.77 -17.08 7.88
C ILE A 318 -15.19 -17.41 7.43
N CYS A 319 -15.69 -16.75 6.38
CA CYS A 319 -17.06 -17.00 5.93
C CYS A 319 -17.25 -18.39 5.30
N LYS A 320 -16.19 -19.03 4.76
CA LYS A 320 -16.26 -20.43 4.32
C LYS A 320 -16.27 -21.40 5.50
N GLY A 321 -15.60 -21.07 6.60
CA GLY A 321 -15.64 -21.84 7.84
C GLY A 321 -17.05 -21.86 8.45
N ASP A 322 -17.67 -20.68 8.54
CA ASP A 322 -19.02 -20.53 9.11
C ASP A 322 -20.10 -21.28 8.28
N ALA A 323 -19.96 -21.34 6.95
CA ALA A 323 -20.87 -22.10 6.09
C ALA A 323 -20.79 -23.62 6.35
N LYS A 324 -19.60 -24.15 6.66
CA LYS A 324 -19.42 -25.57 6.99
C LYS A 324 -19.91 -25.91 8.39
N GLU A 325 -19.72 -25.03 9.37
CA GLU A 325 -20.24 -25.24 10.73
C GLU A 325 -21.79 -25.26 10.79
N GLY A 326 -22.47 -24.61 9.84
CA GLY A 326 -23.92 -24.68 9.70
C GLY A 326 -24.45 -26.03 9.18
N GLU A 327 -23.66 -26.76 8.39
CA GLU A 327 -24.05 -28.08 7.85
C GLU A 327 -23.92 -29.22 8.88
N TYR A 328 -23.13 -29.05 9.94
CA TYR A 328 -22.96 -30.05 11.01
C TYR A 328 -23.93 -29.85 12.21
N LYS A 329 -24.87 -28.92 12.10
CA LYS A 329 -25.89 -28.63 13.14
C LYS A 329 -27.32 -28.97 12.70
N VAL A 330 -27.48 -29.95 11.82
CA VAL A 330 -28.80 -30.51 11.43
C VAL A 330 -28.95 -31.90 12.02
#